data_AF-A0ABD2RRN4-F1
#
_entry.id   AF-A0ABD2RRN4-F1
#
_cell.length_a   1.000
_cell.length_b   1.000
_cell.length_c   1.000
_cell.angle_alpha   90.00
_cell.angle_beta   90.00
_cell.angle_gamma   90.00
#
_symmetry.space_group_name_H-M   'P 1'
#
loop_
_entity.id
_entity.type
_entity.pdbx_description
1 polymer ?
#
loop_
_entity_poly.entity_id
_entity_poly.type
_entity_poly.pdbx_seq_one_letter_code
_entity_poly.pdbx_strand_id
1 'polypeptide(L)'
;MDILDGETGQLPATYLGMPLGAKSKSKEIWNGVVERCEKRLSRWKSQYLSRGGRLVLINSVLDALPTYLMSVFPLPAKVEERIDALRRNFWWHGEKEYKGFHLVKWKILLLSKKQGGLAIKNLRKQNISLLMKWLWRFPLEGQSLWGRVIQAKYGKEGPWKTKEVTSTYGTSLWRSIRNLWHDFYAKTECNVNHGRKIRFREDN
;
A
#
# COMPACT_ATOMS: atom_id res chain seq x y z
N MET A 1 24.65 4.39 -34.58
CA MET A 1 24.66 2.92 -34.42
C MET A 1 23.54 2.59 -33.46
N ASP A 2 22.35 2.37 -34.03
CA ASP A 2 21.16 1.93 -33.31
C ASP A 2 21.19 0.40 -33.26
N ILE A 3 21.54 -0.16 -32.10
CA ILE A 3 21.83 -1.61 -31.95
C ILE A 3 20.57 -2.41 -31.55
N LEU A 4 19.40 -1.78 -31.43
CA LEU A 4 18.18 -2.48 -31.04
C LEU A 4 17.02 -2.02 -31.91
N ASP A 5 16.71 -2.83 -32.92
CA ASP A 5 15.55 -2.73 -33.81
C ASP A 5 14.25 -3.14 -33.08
N GLY A 6 14.04 -2.57 -31.89
CA GLY A 6 12.89 -2.83 -31.04
C GLY A 6 11.87 -1.70 -31.16
N GLU A 7 10.63 -2.03 -31.50
CA GLU A 7 9.53 -1.06 -31.53
C GLU A 7 9.46 -0.30 -30.20
N THR A 8 9.50 1.03 -30.27
CA THR A 8 9.39 1.89 -29.09
C THR A 8 7.95 1.87 -28.59
N GLY A 9 7.68 1.05 -27.56
CA GLY A 9 6.36 0.98 -26.94
C GLY A 9 5.93 2.35 -26.41
N GLN A 10 4.75 2.81 -26.83
CA GLN A 10 4.17 4.07 -26.35
C GLN A 10 3.57 3.89 -24.95
N LEU A 11 3.84 4.84 -24.05
CA LEU A 11 3.20 4.90 -22.74
C LEU A 11 1.80 5.53 -22.87
N PRO A 12 0.79 5.06 -22.11
CA PRO A 12 0.91 4.10 -21.00
C PRO A 12 0.78 2.62 -21.42
N ALA A 13 1.75 1.79 -21.03
CA ALA A 13 1.75 0.34 -21.25
C ALA A 13 1.41 -0.42 -19.96
N THR A 14 0.75 -1.58 -20.02
CA THR A 14 0.40 -2.35 -18.81
C THR A 14 1.46 -3.41 -18.52
N TYR A 15 2.09 -3.36 -17.34
CA TYR A 15 3.06 -4.35 -16.88
C TYR A 15 2.64 -4.93 -15.54
N LEU A 16 2.54 -6.27 -15.43
CA LEU A 16 2.06 -6.97 -14.23
C LEU A 16 0.70 -6.45 -13.71
N GLY A 17 -0.16 -6.01 -14.63
CA GLY A 17 -1.47 -5.43 -14.30
C GLY A 17 -1.42 -4.00 -13.74
N MET A 18 -0.30 -3.29 -13.93
CA MET A 18 -0.10 -1.89 -13.54
C MET A 18 0.19 -1.03 -14.79
N PRO A 19 -0.48 0.12 -14.96
CA PRO A 19 -0.17 1.03 -16.06
C PRO A 19 1.16 1.77 -15.79
N LEU A 20 2.16 1.50 -16.62
CA LEU A 20 3.42 2.21 -16.68
C LEU A 20 3.19 3.63 -17.20
N GLY A 21 3.83 4.63 -16.58
CA GLY A 21 3.67 6.05 -16.95
C GLY A 21 2.47 6.77 -16.32
N ALA A 22 1.62 6.07 -15.56
CA ALA A 22 0.54 6.71 -14.82
C ALA A 22 1.08 7.62 -13.70
N LYS A 23 0.40 8.74 -13.43
CA LYS A 23 0.74 9.62 -12.30
C LYS A 23 0.62 8.85 -10.99
N SER A 24 1.60 8.98 -10.09
CA SER A 24 1.69 8.21 -8.83
C SER A 24 0.47 8.31 -7.90
N LYS A 25 -0.38 9.34 -8.03
CA LYS A 25 -1.63 9.50 -7.28
C LYS A 25 -2.89 9.24 -8.11
N SER A 26 -2.74 8.81 -9.35
CA SER A 26 -3.89 8.56 -10.22
C SER A 26 -4.75 7.44 -9.63
N LYS A 27 -6.06 7.67 -9.61
CA LYS A 27 -7.04 6.65 -9.23
C LYS A 27 -7.10 5.53 -10.27
N GLU A 28 -6.71 5.80 -11.51
CA GLU A 28 -6.76 4.85 -12.62
C GLU A 28 -5.91 3.61 -12.34
N ILE A 29 -4.77 3.77 -11.65
CA ILE A 29 -3.90 2.65 -11.22
C ILE A 29 -4.68 1.64 -10.39
N TRP A 30 -5.69 2.10 -9.64
CA TRP A 30 -6.46 1.27 -8.72
C TRP A 30 -7.74 0.68 -9.32
N ASN A 31 -8.20 1.17 -10.49
CA ASN A 31 -9.44 0.72 -11.11
C ASN A 31 -9.43 -0.80 -11.32
N GLY A 32 -8.35 -1.35 -11.88
CA GLY A 32 -8.23 -2.79 -12.10
C GLY A 32 -8.20 -3.63 -10.80
N VAL A 33 -7.82 -3.06 -9.66
CA VAL A 33 -7.95 -3.76 -8.36
C VAL A 33 -9.41 -3.74 -7.89
N VAL A 34 -10.06 -2.59 -7.99
CA VAL A 34 -11.47 -2.44 -7.59
C VAL A 34 -12.38 -3.33 -8.43
N GLU A 35 -12.20 -3.35 -9.75
CA GLU A 35 -12.93 -4.23 -10.66
C GLU A 35 -12.71 -5.72 -10.34
N ARG A 36 -11.49 -6.11 -9.96
CA ARG A 36 -11.21 -7.48 -9.52
C ARG A 36 -11.92 -7.81 -8.21
N CYS A 37 -11.99 -6.88 -7.26
CA CYS A 37 -12.79 -7.04 -6.04
C CYS A 37 -14.28 -7.23 -6.37
N GLU A 38 -14.84 -6.37 -7.21
CA GLU A 38 -16.24 -6.44 -7.66
C GLU A 38 -16.53 -7.78 -8.37
N LYS A 39 -15.64 -8.22 -9.27
CA LYS A 39 -15.74 -9.50 -9.98
C LYS A 39 -15.63 -10.72 -9.07
N ARG A 40 -14.85 -10.66 -7.99
CA ARG A 40 -14.80 -11.74 -6.99
C ARG A 40 -16.10 -11.80 -6.20
N LEU A 41 -16.62 -10.64 -5.80
CA LEU A 41 -17.87 -10.53 -5.07
C LEU A 41 -19.07 -11.02 -5.87
N SER A 42 -19.17 -10.67 -7.16
CA SER A 42 -20.27 -11.14 -8.02
C SER A 42 -20.26 -12.66 -8.24
N ARG A 43 -19.09 -13.31 -8.18
CA ARG A 43 -18.97 -14.77 -8.28
C ARG A 43 -19.33 -15.48 -6.98
N TRP A 44 -19.16 -14.83 -5.84
CA TRP A 44 -19.49 -15.42 -4.56
C TRP A 44 -20.97 -15.23 -4.27
N LYS A 45 -21.73 -16.31 -4.41
CA LYS A 45 -23.12 -16.39 -3.99
C LYS A 45 -23.20 -16.33 -2.46
N SER A 46 -23.04 -15.13 -1.92
CA SER A 46 -22.97 -14.81 -0.48
C SER A 46 -24.15 -15.37 0.32
N GLN A 47 -25.30 -15.56 -0.31
CA GLN A 47 -26.47 -16.21 0.27
C GLN A 47 -26.21 -17.65 0.77
N TYR A 48 -25.26 -18.37 0.18
CA TYR A 48 -24.87 -19.73 0.61
C TYR A 48 -23.66 -19.74 1.55
N LEU A 49 -23.14 -18.57 1.93
CA LEU A 49 -21.97 -18.46 2.79
C LEU A 49 -22.37 -18.07 4.21
N SER A 50 -21.87 -18.84 5.18
CA SER A 50 -21.93 -18.46 6.59
C SER A 50 -21.15 -17.16 6.85
N ARG A 51 -21.45 -16.47 7.95
CA ARG A 51 -20.68 -15.29 8.39
C ARG A 51 -19.17 -15.63 8.50
N GLY A 52 -18.83 -16.78 9.06
CA GLY A 52 -17.45 -17.26 9.13
C GLY A 52 -16.80 -17.38 7.74
N GLY A 53 -17.49 -17.99 6.78
CA GLY A 53 -17.00 -18.12 5.40
C GLY A 53 -16.77 -16.76 4.72
N ARG A 54 -17.69 -15.81 4.92
CA ARG A 54 -17.52 -14.44 4.39
C ARG A 54 -16.31 -13.73 5.01
N LEU A 55 -16.10 -13.87 6.32
CA LEU A 55 -14.93 -13.29 7.00
C LEU A 55 -13.63 -13.84 6.42
N VAL A 56 -13.57 -15.17 6.22
CA VAL A 56 -12.40 -15.84 5.63
C VAL A 56 -12.12 -15.28 4.24
N LEU A 57 -13.13 -15.16 3.37
CA LEU A 57 -12.95 -14.63 2.01
C LEU A 57 -12.53 -13.15 1.98
N ILE A 58 -13.04 -12.33 2.90
CA ILE A 58 -12.57 -10.95 3.05
C ILE A 58 -11.07 -10.94 3.37
N ASN A 59 -10.66 -11.70 4.39
CA ASN A 59 -9.30 -11.66 4.91
C ASN A 59 -8.27 -12.36 4.00
N SER A 60 -8.67 -13.40 3.27
CA SER A 60 -7.76 -14.19 2.42
C SER A 60 -7.72 -13.69 0.98
N VAL A 61 -8.82 -13.17 0.45
CA VAL A 61 -8.91 -12.77 -0.96
C VAL A 61 -9.01 -11.25 -1.10
N LEU A 62 -10.05 -10.60 -0.53
CA LEU A 62 -10.26 -9.17 -0.74
C LEU A 62 -9.15 -8.30 -0.14
N ASP A 63 -8.53 -8.75 0.94
CA ASP A 63 -7.33 -8.13 1.54
C ASP A 63 -6.07 -8.35 0.70
N ALA A 64 -5.95 -9.50 0.04
CA ALA A 64 -4.77 -9.84 -0.76
C ALA A 64 -4.73 -9.10 -2.11
N LEU A 65 -5.88 -8.92 -2.76
CA LEU A 65 -6.00 -8.26 -4.07
C LEU A 65 -5.30 -6.88 -4.16
N PRO A 66 -5.54 -5.91 -3.24
CA PRO A 66 -4.86 -4.62 -3.28
C PRO A 66 -3.41 -4.68 -2.76
N THR A 67 -2.98 -5.76 -2.10
CA THR A 67 -1.71 -5.81 -1.35
C THR A 67 -0.50 -5.51 -2.22
N TYR A 68 -0.47 -6.00 -3.46
CA TYR A 68 0.62 -5.72 -4.40
C TYR A 68 0.75 -4.22 -4.70
N LEU A 69 -0.32 -3.56 -5.12
CA LEU A 69 -0.29 -2.12 -5.40
C LEU A 69 -0.06 -1.30 -4.13
N MET A 70 -0.64 -1.69 -2.99
CA MET A 70 -0.37 -1.04 -1.70
C MET A 70 1.09 -1.14 -1.25
N SER A 71 1.83 -2.15 -1.73
CA SER A 71 3.26 -2.26 -1.44
C SER A 71 4.11 -1.29 -2.25
N VAL A 72 3.58 -0.73 -3.34
CA VAL A 72 4.32 0.15 -4.24
C VAL A 72 3.79 1.58 -4.19
N PHE A 73 2.48 1.81 -4.01
CA PHE A 73 1.86 3.13 -4.07
C PHE A 73 1.06 3.49 -2.81
N PRO A 74 0.98 4.79 -2.45
CA PRO A 74 0.03 5.30 -1.48
C PRO A 74 -1.41 5.04 -1.92
N LEU A 75 -2.21 4.49 -1.02
CA LEU A 75 -3.63 4.24 -1.23
C LEU A 75 -4.41 5.57 -1.13
N PRO A 76 -5.08 6.04 -2.20
CA PRO A 76 -5.94 7.21 -2.14
C PRO A 76 -7.17 6.95 -1.27
N ALA A 77 -7.58 7.94 -0.47
CA ALA A 77 -8.72 7.80 0.46
C ALA A 77 -10.01 7.31 -0.23
N LYS A 78 -10.33 7.85 -1.41
CA LYS A 78 -11.52 7.42 -2.17
C LYS A 78 -11.47 5.96 -2.62
N VAL A 79 -10.28 5.42 -2.90
CA VAL A 79 -10.10 4.01 -3.29
C VAL A 79 -10.25 3.12 -2.05
N GLU A 80 -9.65 3.52 -0.94
CA GLU A 80 -9.83 2.87 0.37
C GLU A 80 -11.31 2.76 0.72
N GLU A 81 -12.05 3.88 0.66
CA GLU A 81 -13.48 3.94 0.94
C GLU A 81 -14.30 3.02 0.03
N ARG A 82 -13.97 2.96 -1.27
CA ARG A 82 -14.65 2.08 -2.22
C ARG A 82 -14.40 0.61 -1.92
N ILE A 83 -13.17 0.21 -1.64
CA ILE A 83 -12.84 -1.18 -1.28
C ILE A 83 -13.48 -1.56 0.06
N ASP A 84 -13.46 -0.67 1.06
CA ASP A 84 -14.10 -0.89 2.35
C ASP A 84 -15.63 -0.98 2.22
N ALA A 85 -16.24 -0.20 1.32
CA ALA A 85 -17.67 -0.34 1.02
C ALA A 85 -17.99 -1.73 0.45
N LEU A 86 -17.18 -2.23 -0.49
CA LEU A 86 -17.34 -3.57 -1.05
C LEU A 86 -17.24 -4.67 0.01
N ARG A 87 -16.23 -4.60 0.89
CA ARG A 87 -16.04 -5.56 2.00
C ARG A 87 -17.19 -5.51 2.99
N ARG A 88 -17.62 -4.30 3.36
CA ARG A 88 -18.71 -4.07 4.31
C ARG A 88 -20.05 -4.56 3.76
N ASN A 89 -20.35 -4.28 2.50
CA ASN A 89 -21.59 -4.74 1.86
C ASN A 89 -21.61 -6.27 1.75
N PHE A 90 -20.48 -6.89 1.40
CA PHE A 90 -20.38 -8.34 1.38
C PHE A 90 -20.57 -8.97 2.77
N TRP A 91 -20.01 -8.36 3.81
CA TRP A 91 -20.16 -8.81 5.19
C TRP A 91 -21.63 -8.78 5.65
N TRP A 92 -22.31 -7.64 5.49
CA TRP A 92 -23.65 -7.41 6.04
C TRP A 92 -24.78 -7.91 5.15
N HIS A 93 -24.73 -7.61 3.84
CA HIS A 93 -25.86 -7.75 2.93
C HIS A 93 -25.75 -9.02 2.08
N GLY A 94 -24.53 -9.39 1.70
CA GLY A 94 -24.37 -10.37 0.64
C GLY A 94 -25.04 -9.90 -0.67
N GLU A 95 -25.80 -10.77 -1.33
CA GLU A 95 -26.44 -10.58 -2.64
C GLU A 95 -27.92 -10.20 -2.51
N LYS A 96 -28.47 -10.16 -1.29
CA LYS A 96 -29.88 -9.83 -1.08
C LYS A 96 -30.13 -8.35 -1.35
N GLU A 97 -31.16 -8.05 -2.15
CA GLU A 97 -31.61 -6.70 -2.51
C GLU A 97 -32.04 -5.83 -1.31
N TYR A 98 -32.29 -6.43 -0.15
CA TYR A 98 -32.65 -5.69 1.05
C TYR A 98 -31.43 -5.02 1.69
N LYS A 99 -31.49 -3.68 1.82
CA LYS A 99 -30.57 -2.89 2.65
C LYS A 99 -30.75 -3.23 4.13
N GLY A 100 -30.15 -4.34 4.58
CA GLY A 100 -30.03 -4.65 6.00
C GLY A 100 -29.27 -3.56 6.78
N PHE A 101 -29.52 -3.45 8.08
CA PHE A 101 -28.84 -2.47 8.92
C PHE A 101 -27.40 -2.89 9.24
N HIS A 102 -26.47 -1.95 9.23
CA HIS A 102 -25.11 -2.16 9.76
C HIS A 102 -25.16 -2.12 11.29
N LEU A 103 -25.24 -3.29 11.92
CA LEU A 103 -25.39 -3.39 13.39
C LEU A 103 -24.16 -2.86 14.14
N VAL A 104 -22.97 -2.93 13.52
CA VAL A 104 -21.71 -2.51 14.13
C VAL A 104 -20.95 -1.61 13.17
N LYS A 105 -20.38 -0.51 13.70
CA LYS A 105 -19.53 0.41 12.95
C LYS A 105 -18.36 -0.36 12.32
N TRP A 106 -18.09 -0.11 11.03
CA TRP A 106 -17.00 -0.77 10.29
C TRP A 106 -15.64 -0.69 11.02
N LYS A 107 -15.33 0.47 11.60
CA LYS A 107 -14.08 0.69 12.37
C LYS A 107 -13.91 -0.27 13.55
N ILE A 108 -14.99 -0.74 14.17
CA ILE A 108 -14.95 -1.73 15.27
C ILE A 108 -14.61 -3.12 14.71
N LEU A 109 -15.16 -3.49 13.54
CA LEU A 109 -14.85 -4.78 12.91
C LEU A 109 -13.38 -4.92 12.50
N LEU A 110 -12.71 -3.79 12.20
CA LEU A 110 -11.28 -3.74 11.88
C LEU A 110 -10.35 -3.94 13.10
N LEU A 111 -10.88 -3.87 14.33
CA LEU A 111 -10.08 -4.07 15.54
C LEU A 111 -9.66 -5.54 15.69
N SER A 112 -8.64 -5.77 16.49
CA SER A 112 -8.22 -7.14 16.84
C SER A 112 -9.32 -7.87 17.60
N LYS A 113 -9.32 -9.21 17.55
CA LYS A 113 -10.26 -10.04 18.33
C LYS A 113 -10.18 -9.77 19.84
N LYS A 114 -8.98 -9.48 20.34
CA LYS A 114 -8.76 -9.09 21.75
C LYS A 114 -9.46 -7.78 22.13
N GLN A 115 -9.69 -6.90 21.16
CA GLN A 115 -10.37 -5.61 21.32
C GLN A 115 -11.85 -5.68 20.90
N GLY A 116 -12.43 -6.88 20.77
CA GLY A 116 -13.82 -7.08 20.38
C GLY A 116 -14.13 -6.91 18.89
N GLY A 117 -13.10 -6.81 18.04
CA GLY A 117 -13.26 -6.75 16.58
C GLY A 117 -13.17 -8.12 15.90
N LEU A 118 -13.23 -8.13 14.57
CA LEU A 118 -13.15 -9.35 13.75
C LEU A 118 -11.76 -9.60 13.16
N ALA A 119 -10.78 -8.76 13.49
CA ALA A 119 -9.44 -8.76 12.92
C ALA A 119 -9.43 -8.63 11.38
N ILE A 120 -10.38 -7.90 10.81
CA ILE A 120 -10.33 -7.47 9.41
C ILE A 120 -9.24 -6.41 9.26
N LYS A 121 -8.40 -6.50 8.23
CA LYS A 121 -7.27 -5.58 8.07
C LYS A 121 -7.75 -4.16 7.78
N ASN A 122 -7.19 -3.19 8.49
CA ASN A 122 -7.31 -1.79 8.14
C ASN A 122 -6.38 -1.46 6.96
N LEU A 123 -6.97 -1.17 5.79
CA LEU A 123 -6.21 -0.94 4.55
C LEU A 123 -5.24 0.22 4.63
N ARG A 124 -5.63 1.34 5.26
CA ARG A 124 -4.75 2.49 5.45
C ARG A 124 -3.51 2.12 6.24
N LYS A 125 -3.70 1.47 7.40
CA LYS A 125 -2.59 1.03 8.26
C LYS A 125 -1.71 0.03 7.53
N GLN A 126 -2.30 -0.94 6.84
CA GLN A 126 -1.56 -1.92 6.04
C GLN A 126 -0.72 -1.25 4.94
N ASN A 127 -1.29 -0.30 4.19
CA ASN A 127 -0.58 0.43 3.15
C ASN A 127 0.60 1.24 3.73
N ILE A 128 0.38 1.98 4.81
CA ILE A 128 1.45 2.74 5.49
C ILE A 128 2.58 1.79 5.92
N SER A 129 2.27 0.67 6.57
CA SER A 129 3.26 -0.32 6.99
C SER A 129 4.02 -0.92 5.80
N LEU A 130 3.34 -1.24 4.70
CA LEU A 130 3.98 -1.76 3.50
C LEU A 130 4.89 -0.73 2.82
N LEU A 131 4.55 0.56 2.88
CA LEU A 131 5.39 1.63 2.36
C LEU A 131 6.62 1.90 3.25
N MET A 132 6.47 1.81 4.57
CA MET A 132 7.58 1.92 5.53
C MET A 132 8.69 0.89 5.29
N LYS A 133 8.36 -0.28 4.74
CA LYS A 133 9.35 -1.27 4.28
C LYS A 133 10.43 -0.65 3.38
N TRP A 134 10.07 0.30 2.51
CA TRP A 134 11.05 0.94 1.61
C TRP A 134 12.02 1.85 2.35
N LEU A 135 11.58 2.49 3.44
CA LEU A 135 12.46 3.26 4.32
C LEU A 135 13.48 2.36 5.00
N TRP A 136 13.04 1.17 5.45
CA TRP A 136 13.93 0.15 6.02
C TRP A 136 14.93 -0.41 5.00
N ARG A 137 14.47 -0.66 3.75
CA ARG A 137 15.31 -1.23 2.69
C ARG A 137 16.35 -0.25 2.16
N PHE A 138 16.07 1.05 2.14
CA PHE A 138 16.96 2.07 1.59
C PHE A 138 18.40 2.03 2.12
N PRO A 139 18.66 2.01 3.45
CA PRO A 139 20.01 1.90 3.99
C PRO A 139 20.65 0.53 3.74
N LEU A 140 19.86 -0.55 3.73
CA LEU A 140 20.36 -1.92 3.60
C LEU A 140 20.73 -2.27 2.16
N GLU A 141 19.97 -1.75 1.21
CA GLU A 141 20.11 -2.01 -0.22
C GLU A 141 20.71 -0.81 -0.97
N GLY A 142 21.61 -0.06 -0.33
CA GLY A 142 22.18 1.18 -0.88
C GLY A 142 22.88 1.04 -2.24
N GLN A 143 23.29 -0.17 -2.63
CA GLN A 143 23.90 -0.45 -3.94
C GLN A 143 22.90 -0.85 -5.04
N SER A 144 21.64 -1.10 -4.68
CA SER A 144 20.59 -1.44 -5.64
C SER A 144 20.37 -0.30 -6.65
N LEU A 145 19.93 -0.65 -7.87
CA LEU A 145 19.66 0.36 -8.92
C LEU A 145 18.62 1.37 -8.45
N TRP A 146 17.53 0.89 -7.84
CA TRP A 146 16.48 1.76 -7.32
C TRP A 146 17.01 2.71 -6.23
N GLY A 147 17.84 2.20 -5.30
CA GLY A 147 18.46 3.00 -4.25
C GLY A 147 19.37 4.09 -4.81
N ARG A 148 20.20 3.76 -5.80
CA ARG A 148 21.05 4.73 -6.51
C ARG A 148 20.24 5.81 -7.24
N VAL A 149 19.15 5.43 -7.91
CA VAL A 149 18.26 6.40 -8.59
C VAL A 149 17.61 7.35 -7.57
N ILE A 150 17.10 6.81 -6.46
CA ILE A 150 16.51 7.61 -5.38
C ILE A 150 17.56 8.56 -4.78
N GLN A 151 18.77 8.06 -4.51
CA GLN A 151 19.87 8.87 -3.98
C GLN A 151 20.30 9.97 -4.96
N ALA A 152 20.42 9.67 -6.25
CA ALA A 152 20.78 10.64 -7.28
C ALA A 152 19.71 11.73 -7.42
N LYS A 153 18.43 11.36 -7.35
CA LYS A 153 17.31 12.28 -7.53
C LYS A 153 17.04 13.18 -6.33
N TYR A 154 17.10 12.63 -5.11
CA TYR A 154 16.70 13.35 -3.89
C TYR A 154 17.87 13.70 -2.96
N GLY A 155 19.06 13.19 -3.23
CA GLY A 155 20.20 13.32 -2.33
C GLY A 155 20.07 12.46 -1.08
N LYS A 156 21.20 12.32 -0.38
CA LYS A 156 21.32 11.56 0.87
C LYS A 156 21.54 12.52 2.04
N GLU A 157 20.96 12.19 3.20
CA GLU A 157 21.12 12.92 4.46
C GLU A 157 21.47 11.90 5.54
N GLY A 158 22.77 11.68 5.75
CA GLY A 158 23.25 10.59 6.61
C GLY A 158 23.07 9.19 6.02
N PRO A 159 23.45 8.11 6.73
CA PRO A 159 23.46 6.75 6.17
C PRO A 159 22.07 6.21 5.86
N TRP A 160 21.05 6.70 6.58
CA TRP A 160 19.76 6.04 6.76
C TRP A 160 18.59 6.70 6.04
N LYS A 161 18.70 7.97 5.66
CA LYS A 161 17.59 8.72 5.03
C LYS A 161 18.04 9.54 3.83
N THR A 162 17.09 9.84 2.95
CA THR A 162 17.26 10.86 1.91
C THR A 162 16.95 12.24 2.47
N LYS A 163 17.42 13.30 1.79
CA LYS A 163 16.97 14.66 2.10
C LYS A 163 15.45 14.77 1.97
N GLU A 164 14.87 15.75 2.64
CA GLU A 164 13.45 16.06 2.47
C GLU A 164 13.15 16.54 1.05
N VAL A 165 12.02 16.08 0.51
CA VAL A 165 11.62 16.40 -0.85
C VAL A 165 10.83 17.71 -0.83
N THR A 166 11.53 18.82 -1.01
CA THR A 166 10.98 20.19 -0.99
C THR A 166 10.43 20.67 -2.34
N SER A 167 10.55 19.87 -3.41
CA SER A 167 10.10 20.28 -4.76
C SER A 167 8.62 20.70 -4.79
N THR A 168 8.38 21.87 -5.38
CA THR A 168 7.07 22.48 -5.63
C THR A 168 6.27 21.73 -6.70
N TYR A 169 6.94 21.02 -7.62
CA TYR A 169 6.32 20.35 -8.75
C TYR A 169 6.29 18.83 -8.58
N GLY A 170 5.09 18.25 -8.66
CA GLY A 170 4.84 16.82 -8.67
C GLY A 170 4.99 16.15 -7.30
N THR A 171 3.92 15.53 -6.81
CA THR A 171 4.05 14.62 -5.67
C THR A 171 4.62 13.29 -6.15
N SER A 172 5.92 13.12 -5.98
CA SER A 172 6.58 11.85 -6.30
C SER A 172 6.18 10.76 -5.32
N LEU A 173 6.22 9.52 -5.77
CA LEU A 173 6.01 8.34 -4.93
C LEU A 173 6.93 8.36 -3.70
N TRP A 174 8.23 8.63 -3.94
CA TRP A 174 9.22 8.66 -2.88
C TRP A 174 8.96 9.76 -1.85
N ARG A 175 8.41 10.92 -2.24
CA ARG A 175 8.00 11.96 -1.28
C ARG A 175 6.95 11.44 -0.31
N SER A 176 5.94 10.71 -0.79
CA SER A 176 4.94 10.11 0.09
C SER A 176 5.53 9.07 1.04
N ILE A 177 6.51 8.28 0.58
CA ILE A 177 7.23 7.31 1.43
C ILE A 177 8.12 8.05 2.45
N ARG A 178 8.89 9.04 2.02
CA ARG A 178 9.81 9.81 2.87
C ARG A 178 9.09 10.59 3.97
N ASN A 179 7.86 11.04 3.72
CA ASN A 179 7.03 11.70 4.74
C ASN A 179 6.65 10.75 5.89
N LEU A 180 6.67 9.43 5.69
CA LEU A 180 6.43 8.44 6.74
C LEU A 180 7.64 8.23 7.66
N TRP A 181 8.76 8.93 7.43
CA TRP A 181 9.99 8.75 8.21
C TRP A 181 9.79 9.01 9.71
N HIS A 182 9.03 10.05 10.08
CA HIS A 182 8.77 10.35 11.50
C HIS A 182 8.02 9.20 12.18
N ASP A 183 6.95 8.71 11.54
CA ASP A 183 6.16 7.58 12.05
C ASP A 183 6.94 6.26 12.08
N PHE A 184 7.90 6.11 11.17
CA PHE A 184 8.77 4.95 11.09
C PHE A 184 9.82 4.98 12.20
N TYR A 185 10.52 6.11 12.35
CA TYR A 185 11.55 6.31 13.36
C TYR A 185 10.99 6.10 14.78
N ALA A 186 9.79 6.62 15.06
CA ALA A 186 9.10 6.43 16.34
C ALA A 186 8.75 4.96 16.65
N LYS A 187 8.78 4.06 15.65
CA LYS A 187 8.44 2.63 15.77
C LYS A 187 9.65 1.72 15.58
N THR A 188 10.84 2.27 15.43
CA THR A 188 12.08 1.51 15.25
C THR A 188 13.00 1.73 16.43
N GLU A 189 13.53 0.65 16.99
CA GLU A 189 14.58 0.68 18.00
C GLU A 189 15.90 0.27 17.35
N CYS A 190 16.96 1.04 17.58
CA CYS A 190 18.29 0.69 17.08
C CYS A 190 19.05 -0.12 18.15
N ASN A 191 19.11 -1.43 18.00
CA ASN A 191 19.98 -2.26 18.84
C ASN A 191 21.43 -2.14 18.36
N VAL A 192 22.26 -1.46 19.15
CA VAL A 192 23.66 -1.20 18.85
C VAL A 192 24.49 -2.44 19.17
N ASN A 193 24.66 -3.33 18.18
CA ASN A 193 25.49 -4.52 18.36
C ASN A 193 26.98 -4.21 18.16
N HIS A 194 27.37 -3.47 17.10
CA HIS A 194 28.77 -3.06 16.87
C HIS A 194 28.87 -1.72 16.11
N GLY A 195 29.60 -0.76 16.70
CA GLY A 195 29.71 0.65 16.30
C GLY A 195 30.42 0.98 14.98
N ARG A 196 30.39 0.12 13.95
CA ARG A 196 31.02 0.39 12.64
C ARG A 196 30.13 1.19 11.67
N LYS A 197 28.84 1.37 11.97
CA LYS A 197 27.86 2.02 11.06
C LYS A 197 27.15 3.25 11.64
N ILE A 198 27.53 3.70 12.84
CA ILE A 198 26.88 4.81 13.53
C ILE A 198 27.92 5.90 13.75
N ARG A 199 27.67 7.11 13.23
CA ARG A 199 28.47 8.30 13.50
C ARG A 199 27.79 9.08 14.61
N PHE A 200 28.29 8.95 15.82
CA PHE A 200 27.78 9.58 17.05
C PHE A 200 27.74 11.13 17.03
N ARG A 201 28.31 11.77 16.01
CA ARG A 201 28.51 13.24 15.97
C ARG A 201 27.58 13.99 15.01
N GLU A 202 26.70 13.31 14.28
CA GLU A 202 25.73 13.95 13.37
C GLU A 202 24.28 13.93 13.93
N ASP A 203 24.06 13.37 15.13
CA ASP A 203 22.75 13.17 15.76
C ASP A 203 22.54 14.09 17.00
N ASN A 204 22.96 15.37 16.91
CA ASN A 204 22.57 16.43 17.86
C ASN A 204 21.83 17.55 17.15
#